data_AF-A0A7K4ADE1-F1
#
_entry.id   AF-A0A7K4ADE1-F1
#
_cell.length_a   1.000
_cell.length_b   1.000
_cell.length_c   1.000
_cell.angle_alpha   90.00
_cell.angle_beta   90.00
_cell.angle_gamma   90.00
#
_symmetry.space_group_name_H-M   'P 1'
#
loop_
_entity.id
_entity.type
_entity.pdbx_description
1 polymer ?
#
loop_
_entity_poly.entity_id
_entity_poly.type
_entity_poly.pdbx_seq_one_letter_code
_entity_poly.pdbx_strand_id
1 'polypeptide(L)'
;MSAHTKVEVGDLESKIAEALEPAPVVWPPATRDRTPVGKEAAEEFLKERVMYESLEGLSGLTVSPEYYIEETVAPRLLDVIARLPKDVFDILSSDKRNVRFHVRPILSRSSPPIAEVRPSGPGNNRTYVVFLRGALELDDEMLRAVVVHELCHVILDHRAPIAWPRDPYELKKVTSEMENEALHLGDEIGFREETWMLRELILDMALERGEEGHILSSGDVRGPN
;
A
#
# COMPACT_ATOMS: atom_id res chain seq x y z
N MET A 1 26.06 -22.61 -9.26
CA MET A 1 26.93 -21.75 -8.42
C MET A 1 26.15 -20.49 -8.11
N SER A 2 25.59 -20.36 -6.92
CA SER A 2 24.81 -19.17 -6.53
C SER A 2 25.76 -18.04 -6.16
N ALA A 3 25.66 -16.93 -6.87
CA ALA A 3 26.26 -15.67 -6.46
C ALA A 3 25.48 -15.14 -5.24
N HIS A 4 26.01 -15.39 -4.05
CA HIS A 4 25.62 -14.63 -2.87
C HIS A 4 26.20 -13.22 -3.02
N THR A 5 25.39 -12.29 -3.53
CA THR A 5 25.72 -10.87 -3.52
C THR A 5 25.88 -10.41 -2.08
N LYS A 6 27.12 -10.31 -1.61
CA LYS A 6 27.47 -9.62 -0.37
C LYS A 6 27.08 -8.16 -0.57
N VAL A 7 25.97 -7.75 0.02
CA VAL A 7 25.65 -6.33 0.19
C VAL A 7 26.72 -5.77 1.13
N GLU A 8 27.60 -4.91 0.62
CA GLU A 8 28.64 -4.29 1.41
C GLU A 8 28.00 -3.36 2.45
N VAL A 9 28.57 -3.30 3.66
CA VAL A 9 28.00 -2.54 4.80
C VAL A 9 27.78 -1.06 4.47
N GLY A 10 28.61 -0.48 3.60
CA GLY A 10 28.46 0.90 3.12
C GLY A 10 27.23 1.14 2.22
N ASP A 11 26.72 0.11 1.54
CA ASP A 11 25.51 0.18 0.71
C ASP A 11 24.24 0.16 1.60
N LEU A 12 24.26 -0.59 2.71
CA LEU A 12 23.12 -0.65 3.62
C LEU A 12 22.90 0.65 4.40
N GLU A 13 23.98 1.27 4.91
CA GLU A 13 23.88 2.54 5.63
C GLU A 13 23.37 3.67 4.73
N SER A 14 23.83 3.71 3.47
CA SER A 14 23.32 4.65 2.46
C SER A 14 21.82 4.45 2.22
N LYS A 15 21.38 3.20 2.05
CA LYS A 15 19.96 2.86 1.86
C LYS A 15 19.09 3.22 3.06
N ILE A 16 19.60 3.04 4.28
CA ILE A 16 18.91 3.48 5.50
C ILE A 16 18.80 5.01 5.52
N ALA A 17 19.88 5.73 5.19
CA ALA A 17 19.86 7.19 5.14
C ALA A 17 18.85 7.72 4.11
N GLU A 18 18.81 7.16 2.90
CA GLU A 18 17.80 7.48 1.87
C GLU A 18 16.38 7.18 2.36
N ALA A 19 16.16 6.04 3.03
CA ALA A 19 14.87 5.66 3.58
C ALA A 19 14.41 6.56 4.75
N LEU A 20 15.34 7.27 5.40
CA LEU A 20 15.06 8.23 6.46
C LEU A 20 14.87 9.66 5.96
N GLU A 21 15.35 9.99 4.76
CA GLU A 21 15.14 11.30 4.15
C GLU A 21 13.65 11.51 3.87
N PRO A 22 12.98 12.52 4.46
CA PRO A 22 11.55 12.72 4.25
C PRO A 22 11.25 13.24 2.84
N ALA A 23 10.20 12.74 2.22
CA ALA A 23 9.63 13.34 1.02
C ALA A 23 8.89 14.64 1.36
N PRO A 24 8.68 15.55 0.38
CA PRO A 24 7.90 16.75 0.59
C PRO A 24 6.52 16.44 1.15
N VAL A 25 6.06 17.24 2.11
CA VAL A 25 4.69 17.18 2.64
C VAL A 25 3.74 17.68 1.56
N VAL A 26 2.79 16.82 1.18
CA VAL A 26 1.81 17.08 0.10
C VAL A 26 0.37 17.10 0.60
N TRP A 27 0.15 16.70 1.86
CA TRP A 27 -1.15 16.67 2.51
C TRP A 27 -1.18 17.57 3.75
N PRO A 28 -2.29 18.31 3.99
CA PRO A 28 -3.45 18.50 3.11
C PRO A 28 -3.14 19.42 1.91
N PRO A 29 -3.89 19.31 0.80
CA PRO A 29 -3.75 20.24 -0.31
C PRO A 29 -4.31 21.63 0.07
N ALA A 30 -3.84 22.67 -0.63
CA ALA A 30 -4.29 24.05 -0.37
C ALA A 30 -5.79 24.27 -0.61
N THR A 31 -6.40 23.50 -1.52
CA THR A 31 -7.84 23.51 -1.78
C THR A 31 -8.28 22.09 -2.04
N ARG A 32 -9.42 21.71 -1.45
CA ARG A 32 -9.97 20.37 -1.63
C ARG A 32 -10.77 20.32 -2.93
N ASP A 33 -10.45 19.36 -3.78
CA ASP A 33 -11.23 18.97 -4.96
C ASP A 33 -11.62 17.51 -4.84
N ARG A 34 -12.86 17.30 -4.39
CA ARG A 34 -13.45 15.97 -4.17
C ARG A 34 -14.08 15.37 -5.42
N THR A 35 -13.96 16.02 -6.57
CA THR A 35 -14.49 15.50 -7.82
C THR A 35 -13.76 14.20 -8.17
N PRO A 36 -14.46 13.09 -8.46
CA PRO A 36 -13.82 11.88 -8.93
C PRO A 36 -13.05 12.13 -10.24
N VAL A 37 -11.84 11.59 -10.36
CA VAL A 37 -10.99 11.83 -11.53
C VAL A 37 -11.56 11.23 -12.83
N GLY A 38 -12.29 10.11 -12.75
CA GLY A 38 -12.88 9.43 -13.89
C GLY A 38 -11.95 8.45 -14.63
N LYS A 39 -12.54 7.64 -15.52
CA LYS A 39 -11.86 6.50 -16.15
C LYS A 39 -10.71 6.89 -17.07
N GLU A 40 -10.88 7.93 -17.90
CA GLU A 40 -9.88 8.32 -18.89
C GLU A 40 -8.54 8.70 -18.23
N ALA A 41 -8.58 9.55 -17.20
CA ALA A 41 -7.39 9.94 -16.45
C ALA A 41 -6.78 8.78 -15.67
N ALA A 42 -7.62 7.89 -15.11
CA ALA A 42 -7.17 6.71 -14.40
C ALA A 42 -6.49 5.68 -15.33
N GLU A 43 -7.01 5.47 -16.54
CA GLU A 43 -6.38 4.64 -17.57
C GLU A 43 -5.00 5.19 -17.94
N GLU A 44 -4.91 6.50 -18.21
CA GLU A 44 -3.64 7.15 -18.53
C GLU A 44 -2.65 7.03 -17.38
N PHE A 45 -3.10 7.22 -16.15
CA PHE A 45 -2.25 7.06 -14.97
C PHE A 45 -1.69 5.64 -14.86
N LEU A 46 -2.51 4.60 -15.06
CA LEU A 46 -2.09 3.22 -14.89
C LEU A 46 -1.16 2.70 -16.00
N LYS A 47 -1.11 3.37 -17.16
CA LYS A 47 -0.19 3.00 -18.25
C LYS A 47 1.25 2.95 -17.75
N GLU A 48 1.91 1.82 -18.02
CA GLU A 48 3.32 1.55 -17.64
C GLU A 48 3.61 1.60 -16.12
N ARG A 49 2.58 1.73 -15.27
CA ARG A 49 2.72 1.76 -13.80
C ARG A 49 2.38 0.43 -13.14
N VAL A 50 1.75 -0.49 -13.85
CA VAL A 50 1.39 -1.82 -13.32
C VAL A 50 2.31 -2.87 -13.92
N MET A 51 2.91 -3.68 -13.05
CA MET A 51 3.71 -4.84 -13.42
C MET A 51 2.92 -6.10 -13.12
N TYR A 52 2.69 -6.90 -14.16
CA TYR A 52 2.03 -8.20 -14.10
C TYR A 52 3.05 -9.33 -14.24
N GLU A 53 2.79 -10.44 -13.56
CA GLU A 53 3.52 -11.69 -13.79
C GLU A 53 2.97 -12.40 -15.03
N SER A 54 3.80 -13.18 -15.73
CA SER A 54 3.32 -14.01 -16.83
C SER A 54 2.44 -15.16 -16.32
N LEU A 55 1.52 -15.66 -17.14
CA LEU A 55 0.66 -16.79 -16.77
C LEU A 55 1.47 -18.05 -16.38
N GLU A 56 2.58 -18.31 -17.08
CA GLU A 56 3.51 -19.39 -16.73
C GLU A 56 4.15 -19.16 -15.36
N GLY A 57 4.59 -17.92 -15.07
CA GLY A 57 5.12 -17.53 -13.77
C GLY A 57 4.08 -17.72 -12.66
N LEU A 58 2.85 -17.23 -12.87
CA LEU A 58 1.75 -17.34 -11.91
C LEU A 58 1.39 -18.80 -11.60
N SER A 59 1.39 -19.67 -12.61
CA SER A 59 1.06 -21.11 -12.44
C SER A 59 2.06 -21.82 -11.50
N GLY A 60 3.29 -21.33 -11.39
CA GLY A 60 4.28 -21.82 -10.44
C GLY A 60 4.18 -21.22 -9.04
N LEU A 61 3.39 -20.16 -8.86
CA LEU A 61 3.31 -19.36 -7.63
C LEU A 61 1.97 -19.50 -6.90
N THR A 62 0.87 -19.78 -7.62
CA THR A 62 -0.47 -19.88 -7.04
C THR A 62 -1.33 -20.93 -7.75
N VAL A 63 -2.34 -21.44 -7.04
CA VAL A 63 -3.37 -22.34 -7.58
C VAL A 63 -4.49 -21.60 -8.31
N SER A 64 -4.57 -20.27 -8.15
CA SER A 64 -5.60 -19.41 -8.76
C SER A 64 -4.96 -18.26 -9.55
N PRO A 65 -4.23 -18.55 -10.64
CA PRO A 65 -3.55 -17.54 -11.46
C PRO A 65 -4.52 -16.53 -12.11
N GLU A 66 -5.79 -16.91 -12.30
CA GLU A 66 -6.83 -16.10 -12.94
C GLU A 66 -7.14 -14.79 -12.22
N TYR A 67 -6.85 -14.68 -10.92
CA TYR A 67 -7.03 -13.43 -10.16
C TYR A 67 -5.92 -12.40 -10.42
N TYR A 68 -4.81 -12.82 -11.02
CA TYR A 68 -3.57 -12.04 -11.10
C TYR A 68 -3.17 -11.65 -12.52
N ILE A 69 -3.89 -12.14 -13.54
CA ILE A 69 -3.66 -11.77 -14.94
C ILE A 69 -4.18 -10.37 -15.24
N GLU A 70 -3.56 -9.71 -16.21
CA GLU A 70 -3.86 -8.32 -16.59
C GLU A 70 -5.35 -8.10 -16.89
N GLU A 71 -6.00 -9.02 -17.60
CA GLU A 71 -7.41 -8.93 -18.00
C GLU A 71 -8.37 -8.86 -16.81
N THR A 72 -8.01 -9.51 -15.70
CA THR A 72 -8.80 -9.48 -14.46
C THR A 72 -8.49 -8.25 -13.63
N VAL A 73 -7.22 -7.84 -13.59
CA VAL A 73 -6.73 -6.87 -12.61
C VAL A 73 -6.84 -5.43 -13.08
N ALA A 74 -6.52 -5.17 -14.35
CA ALA A 74 -6.59 -3.85 -14.95
C ALA A 74 -7.96 -3.17 -14.77
N PRO A 75 -9.11 -3.80 -15.09
CA PRO A 75 -10.41 -3.14 -14.93
C PRO A 75 -10.76 -2.83 -13.47
N ARG A 76 -10.28 -3.66 -12.53
CA ARG A 76 -10.53 -3.47 -11.10
C ARG A 76 -9.71 -2.31 -10.54
N LEU A 77 -8.42 -2.24 -10.87
CA LEU A 77 -7.58 -1.10 -10.51
C LEU A 77 -8.08 0.20 -11.15
N LEU A 78 -8.54 0.12 -12.40
CA LEU A 78 -9.14 1.25 -13.07
C LEU A 78 -10.35 1.80 -12.29
N ASP A 79 -11.27 0.95 -11.83
CA ASP A 79 -12.42 1.39 -11.02
C ASP A 79 -11.97 2.10 -9.74
N VAL A 80 -10.97 1.57 -9.05
CA VAL A 80 -10.45 2.20 -7.82
C VAL A 80 -9.86 3.59 -8.12
N ILE A 81 -8.93 3.68 -9.08
CA ILE A 81 -8.25 4.95 -9.39
C ILE A 81 -9.23 5.99 -9.92
N ALA A 82 -10.20 5.60 -10.75
CA ALA A 82 -11.21 6.50 -11.31
C ALA A 82 -12.09 7.18 -10.25
N ARG A 83 -12.22 6.59 -9.06
CA ARG A 83 -13.00 7.11 -7.94
C ARG A 83 -12.24 8.06 -7.04
N LEU A 84 -10.92 8.12 -7.15
CA LEU A 84 -10.11 8.98 -6.30
C LEU A 84 -10.51 10.45 -6.49
N PRO A 85 -10.58 11.23 -5.40
CA PRO A 85 -10.65 12.69 -5.46
C PRO A 85 -9.55 13.26 -6.34
N LYS A 86 -9.88 14.28 -7.14
CA LYS A 86 -8.94 14.91 -8.07
C LYS A 86 -7.67 15.40 -7.39
N ASP A 87 -7.77 15.98 -6.20
CA ASP A 87 -6.62 16.49 -5.46
C ASP A 87 -5.70 15.37 -4.93
N VAL A 88 -6.25 14.24 -4.52
CA VAL A 88 -5.49 13.03 -4.19
C VAL A 88 -4.80 12.48 -5.44
N PHE A 89 -5.55 12.34 -6.54
CA PHE A 89 -5.01 11.85 -7.81
C PHE A 89 -3.86 12.73 -8.32
N ASP A 90 -3.97 14.05 -8.21
CA ASP A 90 -2.93 14.99 -8.62
C ASP A 90 -1.64 14.84 -7.81
N ILE A 91 -1.74 14.52 -6.52
CA ILE A 91 -0.57 14.18 -5.70
C ILE A 91 0.11 12.91 -6.25
N LEU A 92 -0.67 11.86 -6.49
CA LEU A 92 -0.16 10.55 -6.92
C LEU A 92 0.39 10.54 -8.36
N SER A 93 -0.11 11.41 -9.23
CA SER A 93 0.32 11.55 -10.62
C SER A 93 1.44 12.59 -10.81
N SER A 94 1.72 13.41 -9.79
CA SER A 94 2.84 14.36 -9.80
C SER A 94 4.19 13.66 -9.68
N ASP A 95 5.26 14.42 -9.92
CA ASP A 95 6.64 14.02 -9.67
C ASP A 95 6.97 13.85 -8.16
N LYS A 96 6.09 14.31 -7.27
CA LYS A 96 6.28 14.23 -5.81
C LYS A 96 6.05 12.83 -5.24
N ARG A 97 5.29 11.99 -5.94
CA ARG A 97 4.96 10.61 -5.55
C ARG A 97 4.96 9.73 -6.78
N ASN A 98 6.07 9.03 -7.04
CA ASN A 98 6.11 8.10 -8.18
C ASN A 98 5.55 6.73 -7.77
N VAL A 99 4.26 6.51 -8.04
CA VAL A 99 3.56 5.26 -7.67
C VAL A 99 3.66 4.22 -8.77
N ARG A 100 3.88 2.97 -8.38
CA ARG A 100 3.82 1.77 -9.23
C ARG A 100 3.09 0.66 -8.50
N PHE A 101 2.47 -0.24 -9.25
CA PHE A 101 1.79 -1.41 -8.72
C PHE A 101 2.51 -2.67 -9.17
N HIS A 102 2.70 -3.61 -8.26
CA HIS A 102 3.17 -4.96 -8.59
C HIS A 102 2.14 -5.98 -8.16
N VAL A 103 1.55 -6.64 -9.15
CA VAL A 103 0.52 -7.66 -8.97
C VAL A 103 1.18 -9.02 -8.81
N ARG A 104 1.00 -9.68 -7.65
CA ARG A 104 1.54 -11.02 -7.40
C ARG A 104 0.69 -11.80 -6.41
N PRO A 105 0.72 -13.14 -6.40
CA PRO A 105 0.08 -13.90 -5.33
C PRO A 105 0.82 -13.81 -3.99
N ILE A 106 0.14 -14.25 -2.92
CA ILE A 106 0.78 -14.51 -1.62
C ILE A 106 1.74 -15.69 -1.79
N LEU A 107 3.03 -15.45 -1.54
CA LEU A 107 4.10 -16.44 -1.78
C LEU A 107 4.34 -17.40 -0.61
N SER A 108 3.82 -17.09 0.58
CA SER A 108 3.90 -17.98 1.75
C SER A 108 2.75 -17.75 2.71
N ARG A 109 2.23 -18.83 3.33
CA ARG A 109 1.29 -18.70 4.45
C ARG A 109 1.93 -18.07 5.70
N SER A 110 3.27 -18.03 5.77
CA SER A 110 4.03 -17.43 6.87
C SER A 110 4.46 -15.97 6.63
N SER A 111 4.11 -15.32 5.50
CA SER A 111 4.42 -13.90 5.20
C SER A 111 3.81 -13.47 3.85
N PRO A 112 3.36 -12.21 3.56
CA PRO A 112 3.34 -10.95 4.33
C PRO A 112 1.89 -10.33 4.26
N PRO A 113 1.62 -9.01 4.40
CA PRO A 113 0.24 -8.49 4.36
C PRO A 113 -0.40 -8.63 2.96
N ILE A 114 -1.73 -8.56 2.92
CA ILE A 114 -2.58 -8.69 1.72
C ILE A 114 -2.18 -7.66 0.64
N ALA A 115 -1.69 -6.50 1.07
CA ALA A 115 -0.92 -5.56 0.26
C ALA A 115 0.16 -4.88 1.13
N GLU A 116 1.16 -4.27 0.50
CA GLU A 116 2.15 -3.42 1.19
C GLU A 116 2.68 -2.34 0.25
N VAL A 117 2.99 -1.16 0.80
CA VAL A 117 3.79 -0.15 0.12
C VAL A 117 5.27 -0.29 0.48
N ARG A 118 6.13 -0.29 -0.54
CA ARG A 118 7.58 -0.16 -0.36
C ARG A 118 8.10 1.12 -1.01
N PRO A 119 8.45 2.15 -0.22
CA PRO A 119 9.13 3.32 -0.72
C PRO A 119 10.62 3.05 -0.96
N SER A 120 11.18 3.75 -1.95
CA SER A 120 12.58 3.67 -2.35
C SER A 120 13.06 4.97 -2.98
N GLY A 121 14.37 5.21 -2.97
CA GLY A 121 14.99 6.44 -3.46
C GLY A 121 14.92 7.59 -2.45
N PRO A 122 15.57 8.73 -2.74
CA PRO A 122 15.63 9.90 -1.86
C PRO A 122 14.28 10.64 -1.79
N GLY A 123 14.08 11.46 -0.76
CA GLY A 123 12.80 12.12 -0.47
C GLY A 123 12.22 12.91 -1.65
N ASN A 124 13.04 13.67 -2.37
CA ASN A 124 12.60 14.46 -3.53
C ASN A 124 12.39 13.65 -4.83
N ASN A 125 12.72 12.35 -4.83
CA ASN A 125 12.54 11.46 -5.98
C ASN A 125 12.07 10.07 -5.50
N ARG A 126 11.08 10.08 -4.59
CA ARG A 126 10.60 8.85 -3.96
C ARG A 126 9.73 8.05 -4.92
N THR A 127 10.09 6.79 -5.10
CA THR A 127 9.28 5.78 -5.80
C THR A 127 8.64 4.83 -4.81
N TYR A 128 7.33 4.62 -4.96
CA TYR A 128 6.51 3.75 -4.13
C TYR A 128 6.03 2.59 -4.97
N VAL A 129 6.34 1.37 -4.55
CA VAL A 129 5.77 0.16 -5.15
C VAL A 129 4.71 -0.39 -4.23
N VAL A 130 3.45 -0.33 -4.67
CA VAL A 130 2.30 -0.96 -4.02
C VAL A 130 2.24 -2.41 -4.50
N PHE A 131 2.60 -3.34 -3.61
CA PHE A 131 2.51 -4.76 -3.89
C PHE A 131 1.10 -5.22 -3.57
N LEU A 132 0.32 -5.56 -4.60
CA LEU A 132 -1.01 -6.14 -4.45
C LEU A 132 -0.84 -7.65 -4.43
N ARG A 133 -0.84 -8.19 -3.21
CA ARG A 133 -0.63 -9.61 -2.96
C ARG A 133 -1.99 -10.31 -2.98
N GLY A 134 -2.48 -10.78 -1.83
CA GLY A 134 -3.79 -11.42 -1.74
C GLY A 134 -4.99 -10.50 -2.01
N ALA A 135 -4.78 -9.18 -2.15
CA ALA A 135 -5.85 -8.21 -2.35
C ALA A 135 -6.77 -8.55 -3.54
N LEU A 136 -6.22 -9.20 -4.57
CA LEU A 136 -6.94 -9.50 -5.81
C LEU A 136 -7.87 -10.71 -5.69
N GLU A 137 -7.75 -11.51 -4.64
CA GLU A 137 -8.68 -12.60 -4.35
C GLU A 137 -9.92 -12.11 -3.57
N LEU A 138 -9.91 -10.87 -3.10
CA LEU A 138 -11.03 -10.23 -2.41
C LEU A 138 -12.07 -9.73 -3.43
N ASP A 139 -13.28 -9.42 -2.97
CA ASP A 139 -14.27 -8.71 -3.79
C ASP A 139 -13.83 -7.27 -4.13
N ASP A 140 -14.58 -6.61 -5.02
CA ASP A 140 -14.23 -5.29 -5.54
C ASP A 140 -14.27 -4.16 -4.50
N GLU A 141 -15.16 -4.27 -3.50
CA GLU A 141 -15.28 -3.27 -2.45
C GLU A 141 -14.11 -3.37 -1.48
N MET A 142 -13.75 -4.59 -1.09
CA MET A 142 -12.61 -4.84 -0.23
C MET A 142 -11.27 -4.59 -0.94
N LEU A 143 -11.15 -4.94 -2.23
CA LEU A 143 -9.98 -4.55 -3.03
C LEU A 143 -9.82 -3.03 -3.06
N ARG A 144 -10.92 -2.28 -3.27
CA ARG A 144 -10.89 -0.82 -3.23
C ARG A 144 -10.41 -0.32 -1.88
N ALA A 145 -10.92 -0.86 -0.79
CA ALA A 145 -10.51 -0.50 0.56
C ALA A 145 -9.01 -0.69 0.77
N VAL A 146 -8.47 -1.85 0.39
CA VAL A 146 -7.03 -2.15 0.49
C VAL A 146 -6.21 -1.19 -0.36
N VAL A 147 -6.56 -1.01 -1.65
CA VAL A 147 -5.78 -0.13 -2.55
C VAL A 147 -5.80 1.32 -2.07
N VAL A 148 -6.95 1.83 -1.63
CA VAL A 148 -7.08 3.20 -1.10
C VAL A 148 -6.21 3.38 0.15
N HIS A 149 -6.20 2.40 1.06
CA HIS A 149 -5.37 2.43 2.27
C HIS A 149 -3.88 2.46 1.95
N GLU A 150 -3.42 1.60 1.03
CA GLU A 150 -2.02 1.63 0.59
C GLU A 150 -1.67 2.97 -0.08
N LEU A 151 -2.58 3.58 -0.84
CA LEU A 151 -2.36 4.91 -1.40
C LEU A 151 -2.32 6.00 -0.31
N CYS A 152 -3.02 5.84 0.81
CA CYS A 152 -2.90 6.74 1.95
C CYS A 152 -1.48 6.70 2.55
N HIS A 153 -0.88 5.51 2.67
CA HIS A 153 0.54 5.38 3.05
C HIS A 153 1.49 6.11 2.08
N VAL A 154 1.21 6.09 0.78
CA VAL A 154 1.98 6.84 -0.22
C VAL A 154 1.86 8.36 -0.01
N ILE A 155 0.65 8.87 0.19
CA ILE A 155 0.40 10.30 0.39
C ILE A 155 1.18 10.79 1.62
N LEU A 156 1.13 10.02 2.70
CA LEU A 156 1.76 10.34 3.99
C LEU A 156 3.29 10.10 4.01
N ASP A 157 3.90 9.55 2.95
CA ASP A 157 5.33 9.13 2.91
C ASP A 157 5.71 8.25 4.11
N HIS A 158 4.86 7.27 4.40
CA HIS A 158 5.13 6.28 5.43
C HIS A 158 6.41 5.50 5.14
N ARG A 159 7.28 5.39 6.16
CA ARG A 159 8.69 4.98 5.97
C ARG A 159 8.84 3.52 5.54
N ALA A 160 9.90 3.27 4.77
CA ALA A 160 10.27 1.92 4.37
C ALA A 160 10.59 1.03 5.59
N PRO A 161 10.23 -0.27 5.55
CA PRO A 161 10.53 -1.22 6.62
C PRO A 161 12.01 -1.30 7.01
N ILE A 162 12.93 -1.03 6.08
CA ILE A 162 14.38 -1.03 6.36
C ILE A 162 14.81 0.07 7.34
N ALA A 163 14.02 1.14 7.45
CA ALA A 163 14.25 2.26 8.36
C ALA A 163 13.45 2.13 9.68
N TRP A 164 12.75 1.01 9.88
CA TRP A 164 11.94 0.81 11.07
C TRP A 164 12.79 0.53 12.33
N PRO A 165 12.25 0.84 13.53
CA PRO A 165 12.90 0.48 14.78
C PRO A 165 13.22 -1.01 14.84
N ARG A 166 14.37 -1.35 15.43
CA ARG A 166 14.73 -2.76 15.70
C ARG A 166 14.09 -3.30 16.97
N ASP A 167 13.77 -2.41 17.90
CA ASP A 167 13.07 -2.78 19.13
C ASP A 167 11.63 -3.19 18.80
N PRO A 168 11.17 -4.39 19.20
CA PRO A 168 9.84 -4.88 18.84
C PRO A 168 8.68 -4.04 19.38
N TYR A 169 8.85 -3.41 20.55
CA TYR A 169 7.82 -2.57 21.15
C TYR A 169 7.68 -1.26 20.38
N GLU A 170 8.80 -0.57 20.12
CA GLU A 170 8.83 0.65 19.31
C GLU A 170 8.36 0.39 17.88
N LEU A 171 8.73 -0.77 17.31
CA LEU A 171 8.23 -1.21 16.02
C LEU A 171 6.70 -1.32 16.02
N LYS A 172 6.13 -2.06 16.98
CA LYS A 172 4.67 -2.23 17.08
C LYS A 172 3.96 -0.89 17.25
N LYS A 173 4.52 0.01 18.07
CA LYS A 173 3.99 1.36 18.28
C LYS A 173 3.95 2.17 16.98
N VAL A 174 5.08 2.25 16.28
CA VAL A 174 5.19 3.01 15.02
C VAL A 174 4.26 2.43 13.94
N THR A 175 4.17 1.10 13.83
CA THR A 175 3.23 0.47 12.91
C THR A 175 1.79 0.84 13.23
N SER A 176 1.34 0.74 14.48
CA SER A 176 -0.03 1.11 14.85
C SER A 176 -0.33 2.59 14.60
N GLU A 177 0.62 3.50 14.86
CA GLU A 177 0.47 4.93 14.56
C GLU A 177 0.29 5.16 13.05
N MET A 178 1.13 4.55 12.22
CA MET A 178 1.05 4.63 10.76
C MET A 178 -0.26 4.03 10.21
N GLU A 179 -0.71 2.89 10.71
CA GLU A 179 -1.99 2.32 10.28
C GLU A 179 -3.17 3.28 10.59
N ASN A 180 -3.17 3.88 11.78
CA ASN A 180 -4.21 4.82 12.18
C ASN A 180 -4.17 6.12 11.35
N GLU A 181 -2.99 6.65 11.04
CA GLU A 181 -2.86 7.83 10.17
C GLU A 181 -3.45 7.56 8.76
N ALA A 182 -3.20 6.38 8.20
CA ALA A 182 -3.74 6.01 6.90
C ALA A 182 -5.25 5.76 6.92
N LEU A 183 -5.78 5.09 7.95
CA LEU A 183 -7.22 4.92 8.13
C LEU A 183 -7.94 6.27 8.27
N HIS A 184 -7.39 7.18 9.06
CA HIS A 184 -7.94 8.53 9.21
C HIS A 184 -7.91 9.32 7.90
N LEU A 185 -6.83 9.20 7.13
CA LEU A 185 -6.75 9.82 5.81
C LEU A 185 -7.81 9.23 4.87
N GLY A 186 -8.03 7.92 4.87
CA GLY A 186 -9.09 7.25 4.10
C GLY A 186 -10.48 7.84 4.37
N ASP A 187 -10.81 8.05 5.65
CA ASP A 187 -12.03 8.75 6.06
C ASP A 187 -12.06 10.21 5.56
N GLU A 188 -10.94 10.95 5.67
CA GLU A 188 -10.82 12.36 5.27
C GLU A 188 -11.00 12.59 3.76
N ILE A 189 -10.53 11.64 2.94
CA ILE A 189 -10.61 11.72 1.48
C ILE A 189 -11.92 11.18 0.91
N GLY A 190 -12.81 10.63 1.76
CA GLY A 190 -14.18 10.29 1.41
C GLY A 190 -14.46 8.80 1.20
N PHE A 191 -13.54 7.89 1.57
CA PHE A 191 -13.71 6.44 1.49
C PHE A 191 -14.08 5.84 2.85
N ARG A 192 -15.06 6.45 3.54
CA ARG A 192 -15.41 6.08 4.92
C ARG A 192 -15.95 4.65 5.03
N GLU A 193 -16.76 4.22 4.06
CA GLU A 193 -17.34 2.86 4.03
C GLU A 193 -16.24 1.83 3.80
N GLU A 194 -15.38 2.04 2.80
CA GLU A 194 -14.23 1.20 2.54
C GLU A 194 -13.24 1.15 3.72
N THR A 195 -13.00 2.29 4.37
CA THR A 195 -12.15 2.35 5.57
C THR A 195 -12.77 1.54 6.72
N TRP A 196 -14.10 1.51 6.86
CA TRP A 196 -14.76 0.65 7.83
C TRP A 196 -14.61 -0.83 7.49
N MET A 197 -14.81 -1.21 6.22
CA MET A 197 -14.60 -2.59 5.76
C MET A 197 -13.17 -3.07 6.03
N LEU A 198 -12.17 -2.21 5.81
CA LEU A 198 -10.79 -2.55 6.09
C LEU A 198 -10.53 -2.78 7.59
N ARG A 199 -11.16 -1.99 8.47
CA ARG A 199 -11.07 -2.22 9.93
C ARG A 199 -11.63 -3.59 10.32
N GLU A 200 -12.73 -4.02 9.70
CA GLU A 200 -13.32 -5.35 9.91
C GLU A 200 -12.37 -6.45 9.41
N LEU A 201 -11.78 -6.29 8.23
CA LEU A 201 -10.77 -7.24 7.71
C LEU A 201 -9.54 -7.35 8.64
N ILE A 202 -9.02 -6.21 9.13
CA ILE A 202 -7.89 -6.20 10.07
C ILE A 202 -8.27 -6.91 11.37
N LEU A 203 -9.50 -6.70 11.87
CA LEU A 203 -10.00 -7.37 13.06
C LEU A 203 -10.08 -8.89 12.85
N ASP A 204 -10.64 -9.34 11.73
CA ASP A 204 -10.75 -10.77 11.40
C ASP A 204 -9.36 -11.42 11.33
N MET A 205 -8.42 -10.77 10.63
CA MET A 205 -7.03 -11.24 10.54
C MET A 205 -6.33 -11.29 11.91
N ALA A 206 -6.65 -10.36 12.82
CA ALA A 206 -6.12 -10.36 14.18
C ALA A 206 -6.72 -11.49 15.04
N LEU A 207 -8.03 -11.73 14.91
CA LEU A 207 -8.73 -12.83 15.60
C LEU A 207 -8.22 -14.20 15.16
N GLU A 208 -7.95 -14.39 13.87
CA GLU A 208 -7.32 -15.62 13.35
C GLU A 208 -5.94 -15.88 13.97
N ARG A 209 -5.25 -14.82 14.40
CA ARG A 209 -3.95 -14.89 15.08
C ARG A 209 -4.07 -14.98 16.61
N GLY A 210 -5.29 -14.98 17.15
CA GLY A 210 -5.55 -14.99 18.59
C GLY A 210 -5.32 -13.66 19.30
N GLU A 211 -5.33 -12.54 18.56
CA GLU A 211 -5.16 -11.19 19.12
C GLU A 211 -6.51 -10.52 19.40
N GLU A 212 -7.01 -10.62 20.64
CA GLU A 212 -8.27 -9.99 21.03
C GLU A 212 -8.17 -8.47 21.23
N GLY A 213 -9.19 -7.75 20.76
CA GLY A 213 -9.31 -6.29 20.94
C GLY A 213 -8.29 -5.48 20.15
N HIS A 214 -7.80 -6.01 19.02
CA HIS A 214 -6.83 -5.34 18.16
C HIS A 214 -7.36 -4.00 17.60
N ILE A 215 -8.68 -3.84 17.46
CA ILE A 215 -9.34 -2.59 17.09
C ILE A 215 -10.09 -1.99 18.30
N LEU A 216 -9.91 -0.70 18.54
CA LEU A 216 -10.58 0.07 19.61
C LEU A 216 -12.00 0.47 19.18
N SER A 217 -12.83 0.88 20.14
CA SER A 217 -14.17 1.40 19.84
C SER A 217 -14.16 2.68 18.99
N SER A 218 -13.02 3.39 18.93
CA SER A 218 -12.81 4.52 18.02
C SER A 218 -12.64 4.09 16.56
N GLY A 219 -12.38 2.81 16.29
CA GLY A 219 -11.98 2.31 14.98
C GLY A 219 -10.46 2.32 14.76
N ASP A 220 -9.68 2.73 15.75
CA ASP A 220 -8.21 2.73 15.69
C ASP A 220 -7.64 1.34 15.97
N VAL A 221 -6.55 1.01 15.30
CA VAL A 221 -5.64 -0.07 15.66
C VAL A 221 -5.01 0.22 17.01
N ARG A 222 -5.14 -0.74 17.94
CA ARG A 222 -4.61 -0.65 19.30
C ARG A 222 -3.08 -0.74 19.29
N GLY A 223 -2.42 0.29 19.84
CA GLY A 223 -0.98 0.28 20.10
C GLY A 223 -0.57 -0.72 21.20
N PRO A 224 0.75 -0.98 21.37
CA PRO A 224 1.22 -1.82 22.47
C PRO A 224 0.97 -1.14 23.84
N ASN A 225 0.70 -1.96 24.87
CA ASN A 225 0.58 -1.54 26.27
C ASN A 225 1.92 -1.68 27.00
#